data_AF-A0A975L8F7-F1
#
_entry.id   AF-A0A975L8F7-F1
#
_cell.length_a   1.000
_cell.length_b   1.000
_cell.length_c   1.000
_cell.angle_alpha   90.00
_cell.angle_beta   90.00
_cell.angle_gamma   90.00
#
_symmetry.space_group_name_H-M   'P 1'
#
loop_
_entity.id
_entity.type
_entity.pdbx_description
1 polymer ?
#
loop_
_entity_poly.entity_id
_entity_poly.type
_entity_poly.pdbx_seq_one_letter_code
_entity_poly.pdbx_strand_id
1 'polypeptide(L)'
;MTDTSPAPAAVPQPLWDAIRDLDLPKRHLRDLTAHPEEAGEILLDAVDVLRGRDEGAAHALARALREHAPKAGHRQFATHQIAVMLRAEGRADEADALLDELLDSGPDRGVAVLLAEDLASRGDYAKALHCYNVVCRGMLAQPPETVAELNRLGLMPLLGRARMREALGMAPDAHDLATRSTDAYLPPLDARADLGGAPNPPLDTAPRPGRNDPCSCGSGRKYKKCCGSPLAR
;
A
#
# COMPACT_ATOMS: atom_id res chain seq x y z
N MET A 1 35.31 -15.69 -8.70
CA MET A 1 35.37 -14.63 -9.72
C MET A 1 34.04 -13.92 -9.64
N THR A 2 34.00 -12.72 -9.07
CA THR A 2 32.78 -11.91 -9.05
C THR A 2 32.46 -11.50 -10.47
N ASP A 3 31.32 -11.93 -10.98
CA ASP A 3 30.81 -11.54 -12.29
C ASP A 3 30.59 -10.01 -12.28
N THR A 4 31.45 -9.27 -12.98
CA THR A 4 31.42 -7.81 -13.07
C THR A 4 30.45 -7.31 -14.15
N SER A 5 29.45 -8.12 -14.53
CA SER A 5 28.48 -7.76 -15.55
C SER A 5 27.82 -6.41 -15.23
N PRO A 6 27.83 -5.46 -16.19
CA PRO A 6 27.33 -4.11 -15.95
C PRO A 6 25.84 -4.14 -15.63
N ALA A 7 25.39 -3.20 -14.79
CA ALA A 7 23.98 -3.06 -14.48
C ALA A 7 23.14 -2.79 -15.73
N PRO A 8 21.87 -3.24 -15.77
CA PRO A 8 20.91 -2.77 -16.77
C PRO A 8 20.85 -1.25 -16.79
N ALA A 9 20.68 -0.65 -17.98
CA ALA A 9 20.66 0.80 -18.15
C ALA A 9 19.56 1.44 -17.26
N ALA A 10 19.88 2.48 -16.49
CA ALA A 10 19.00 3.13 -15.49
C ALA A 10 18.88 2.46 -14.11
N VAL A 11 19.45 1.26 -13.90
CA VAL A 11 19.62 0.68 -12.56
C VAL A 11 20.92 1.22 -11.94
N PRO A 12 20.88 1.81 -10.73
CA PRO A 12 22.11 2.22 -10.05
C PRO A 12 23.06 1.04 -9.84
N GLN A 13 24.33 1.20 -10.19
CA GLN A 13 25.32 0.11 -10.07
C GLN A 13 25.41 -0.46 -8.64
N PRO A 14 25.40 0.35 -7.54
CA PRO A 14 25.40 -0.20 -6.19
C PRO A 14 24.17 -1.06 -5.87
N LEU A 15 23.01 -0.69 -6.42
CA LEU A 15 21.79 -1.49 -6.28
C LEU A 15 21.95 -2.83 -7.02
N TRP A 16 22.45 -2.80 -8.26
CA TRP A 16 22.68 -4.00 -9.05
C TRP A 16 23.69 -4.95 -8.39
N ASP A 17 24.82 -4.43 -7.94
CA ASP A 17 25.87 -5.22 -7.27
C ASP A 17 25.34 -5.91 -6.01
N ALA A 18 24.42 -5.25 -5.28
CA ALA A 18 23.81 -5.81 -4.07
C ALA A 18 22.77 -6.92 -4.35
N ILE A 19 22.20 -6.98 -5.57
CA ILE A 19 21.05 -7.85 -5.87
C ILE A 19 21.32 -8.91 -6.95
N ARG A 20 22.37 -8.76 -7.76
CA ARG A 20 22.63 -9.63 -8.94
C ARG A 20 22.83 -11.10 -8.58
N ASP A 21 23.30 -11.36 -7.37
CA ASP A 21 23.56 -12.72 -6.86
C ASP A 21 22.34 -13.33 -6.13
N LEU A 22 21.24 -12.57 -6.01
CA LEU A 22 19.99 -13.07 -5.44
C LEU A 22 19.21 -13.90 -6.47
N ASP A 23 18.55 -14.97 -6.04
CA ASP A 23 17.63 -15.77 -6.88
C ASP A 23 16.31 -15.03 -7.10
N LEU A 24 16.37 -13.93 -7.84
CA LEU A 24 15.18 -13.14 -8.18
C LEU A 24 14.24 -13.94 -9.07
N PRO A 25 12.91 -13.82 -8.90
CA PRO A 25 11.98 -14.56 -9.72
C PRO A 25 12.15 -14.20 -11.21
N LYS A 26 12.13 -15.22 -12.08
CA LYS A 26 12.39 -15.08 -13.53
C LYS A 26 11.51 -14.05 -14.25
N ARG A 27 10.33 -13.73 -13.71
CA ARG A 27 9.47 -12.67 -14.27
C ARG A 27 10.10 -11.30 -14.03
N HIS A 28 10.51 -10.99 -12.80
CA HIS A 28 11.14 -9.73 -12.44
C HIS A 28 12.47 -9.51 -13.15
N LEU A 29 13.27 -10.56 -13.36
CA LEU A 29 14.49 -10.44 -14.18
C LEU A 29 14.18 -10.04 -15.63
N ARG A 30 13.10 -10.60 -16.21
CA ARG A 30 12.65 -10.22 -17.56
C ARG A 30 12.14 -8.78 -17.59
N ASP A 31 11.34 -8.40 -16.60
CA ASP A 31 10.77 -7.06 -16.50
C ASP A 31 11.86 -6.01 -16.25
N LEU A 32 12.85 -6.30 -15.41
CA LEU A 32 14.03 -5.43 -15.21
C LEU A 32 14.82 -5.23 -16.50
N THR A 33 14.89 -6.25 -17.35
CA THR A 33 15.58 -6.14 -18.64
C THR A 33 14.75 -5.31 -19.63
N ALA A 34 13.42 -5.46 -19.59
CA ALA A 34 12.51 -4.77 -20.51
C ALA A 34 12.23 -3.31 -20.13
N HIS A 35 12.16 -3.03 -18.83
CA HIS A 35 11.71 -1.76 -18.23
C HIS A 35 12.63 -1.34 -17.07
N PRO A 36 13.94 -1.16 -17.31
CA PRO A 36 14.88 -0.88 -16.23
C PRO A 36 14.65 0.50 -15.55
N GLU A 37 13.94 1.42 -16.19
CA GLU A 37 13.47 2.67 -15.60
C GLU A 37 12.44 2.48 -14.47
N GLU A 38 11.75 1.33 -14.48
CA GLU A 38 10.77 0.91 -13.47
C GLU A 38 11.40 0.01 -12.40
N ALA A 39 12.73 -0.14 -12.40
CA ALA A 39 13.43 -1.12 -11.55
C ALA A 39 13.07 -1.04 -10.06
N GLY A 40 12.84 0.15 -9.52
CA GLY A 40 12.43 0.26 -8.12
C GLY A 40 11.08 -0.39 -7.82
N GLU A 41 10.08 -0.22 -8.70
CA GLU A 41 8.74 -0.81 -8.52
C GLU A 41 8.81 -2.34 -8.73
N ILE A 42 9.53 -2.77 -9.77
CA ILE A 42 9.74 -4.19 -10.07
C ILE A 42 10.42 -4.90 -8.89
N LEU A 43 11.47 -4.30 -8.33
CA LEU A 43 12.20 -4.89 -7.21
C LEU A 43 11.40 -4.87 -5.91
N LEU A 44 10.57 -3.85 -5.67
CA LEU A 44 9.65 -3.83 -4.51
C LEU A 44 8.63 -4.99 -4.59
N ASP A 45 8.05 -5.27 -5.76
CA ASP A 45 7.20 -6.44 -5.96
C ASP A 45 7.98 -7.75 -5.75
N ALA A 46 9.24 -7.80 -6.18
CA ALA A 46 10.09 -8.96 -5.96
C ALA A 46 10.33 -9.26 -4.47
N VAL A 47 10.44 -8.23 -3.61
CA VAL A 47 10.54 -8.42 -2.15
C VAL A 47 9.34 -9.18 -1.60
N ASP A 48 8.12 -8.78 -1.95
CA ASP A 48 6.89 -9.42 -1.46
C ASP A 48 6.80 -10.89 -1.89
N VAL A 49 7.31 -11.21 -3.07
CA VAL A 49 7.33 -12.56 -3.63
C VAL A 49 8.39 -13.43 -2.97
N LEU A 50 9.55 -12.85 -2.68
CA LEU A 50 10.62 -13.52 -1.96
C LEU A 50 10.24 -13.78 -0.51
N ARG A 51 9.47 -12.90 0.14
CA ARG A 51 9.04 -13.09 1.54
C ARG A 51 8.37 -14.46 1.79
N GLY A 52 7.66 -15.00 0.81
CA GLY A 52 7.02 -16.33 0.91
C GLY A 52 7.89 -17.52 0.46
N ARG A 53 9.13 -17.28 0.01
CA ARG A 53 10.01 -18.30 -0.60
C ARG A 53 11.39 -18.37 0.02
N ASP A 54 11.97 -17.21 0.30
CA ASP A 54 13.30 -16.99 0.85
C ASP A 54 13.32 -15.64 1.59
N GLU A 55 13.09 -15.70 2.90
CA GLU A 55 13.07 -14.52 3.78
C GLU A 55 14.43 -13.82 3.81
N GLY A 56 15.54 -14.56 3.70
CA GLY A 56 16.89 -14.00 3.68
C GLY A 56 17.12 -13.14 2.44
N ALA A 57 16.72 -13.64 1.27
CA ALA A 57 16.77 -12.90 0.02
C ALA A 57 15.82 -11.69 0.02
N ALA A 58 14.62 -11.83 0.60
CA ALA A 58 13.68 -10.72 0.74
C ALA A 58 14.27 -9.57 1.58
N HIS A 59 14.88 -9.90 2.71
CA HIS A 59 15.58 -8.94 3.56
C HIS A 59 16.78 -8.29 2.87
N ALA A 60 17.59 -9.08 2.15
CA ALA A 60 18.74 -8.56 1.43
C ALA A 60 18.30 -7.56 0.35
N LEU A 61 17.29 -7.92 -0.44
CA LEU A 61 16.75 -7.06 -1.49
C LEU A 61 16.13 -5.77 -0.92
N ALA A 62 15.32 -5.87 0.14
CA ALA A 62 14.69 -4.71 0.75
C ALA A 62 15.72 -3.74 1.36
N ARG A 63 16.80 -4.26 1.98
CA ARG A 63 17.91 -3.42 2.44
C ARG A 63 18.63 -2.72 1.29
N ALA A 64 18.94 -3.43 0.21
CA ALA A 64 19.57 -2.86 -0.97
C ALA A 64 18.70 -1.73 -1.58
N LEU A 65 17.38 -1.93 -1.65
CA LEU A 65 16.44 -0.90 -2.09
C LEU A 65 16.42 0.30 -1.14
N ARG A 66 16.34 0.07 0.18
CA ARG A 66 16.38 1.15 1.17
C ARG A 66 17.63 2.03 1.01
N GLU A 67 18.78 1.43 0.70
CA GLU A 67 20.05 2.16 0.61
C GLU A 67 20.29 2.80 -0.76
N HIS A 68 19.91 2.12 -1.85
CA HIS A 68 20.37 2.46 -3.19
C HIS A 68 19.25 2.73 -4.21
N ALA A 69 17.97 2.58 -3.84
CA ALA A 69 16.90 2.87 -4.79
C ALA A 69 16.93 4.35 -5.22
N PRO A 70 16.74 4.64 -6.53
CA PRO A 70 16.94 5.97 -7.07
C PRO A 70 15.92 6.98 -6.55
N LYS A 71 14.65 6.58 -6.44
CA LYS A 71 13.56 7.43 -5.94
C LYS A 71 13.44 7.29 -4.43
N ALA A 72 13.31 8.42 -3.73
CA ALA A 72 13.13 8.44 -2.27
C ALA A 72 11.92 7.62 -1.81
N GLY A 73 10.81 7.67 -2.55
CA GLY A 73 9.63 6.88 -2.23
C GLY A 73 9.91 5.38 -2.23
N HIS A 74 10.69 4.86 -3.18
CA HIS A 74 11.06 3.44 -3.18
C HIS A 74 11.87 3.05 -1.94
N ARG A 75 12.76 3.94 -1.47
CA ARG A 75 13.51 3.72 -0.21
C ARG A 75 12.58 3.69 0.99
N GLN A 76 11.57 4.57 1.03
CA GLN A 76 10.57 4.59 2.10
C GLN A 76 9.69 3.32 2.07
N PHE A 77 9.22 2.87 0.90
CA PHE A 77 8.48 1.61 0.74
C PHE A 77 9.31 0.39 1.19
N ALA A 78 10.59 0.34 0.79
CA ALA A 78 11.49 -0.73 1.22
C ALA A 78 11.69 -0.73 2.74
N THR A 79 11.80 0.45 3.36
CA THR A 79 11.88 0.59 4.83
C THR A 79 10.64 0.04 5.51
N HIS A 80 9.45 0.33 4.97
CA HIS A 80 8.20 -0.26 5.48
C HIS A 80 8.16 -1.79 5.30
N GLN A 81 8.58 -2.33 4.16
CA GLN A 81 8.66 -3.79 3.95
C GLN A 81 9.61 -4.47 4.95
N ILE A 82 10.76 -3.84 5.25
CA ILE A 82 11.69 -4.32 6.30
C ILE A 82 10.99 -4.34 7.66
N ALA A 83 10.29 -3.26 8.04
CA ALA A 83 9.58 -3.20 9.31
C ALA A 83 8.51 -4.30 9.43
N VAL A 84 7.77 -4.58 8.35
CA VAL A 84 6.78 -5.67 8.32
C VAL A 84 7.46 -7.03 8.53
N MET A 85 8.58 -7.30 7.86
CA MET A 85 9.30 -8.56 8.01
C MET A 85 9.89 -8.71 9.42
N LEU A 86 10.52 -7.66 9.96
CA LEU A 86 11.03 -7.65 11.34
C LEU A 86 9.95 -7.97 12.37
N ARG A 87 8.74 -7.46 12.21
CA ARG A 87 7.62 -7.82 13.10
C ARG A 87 7.24 -9.29 12.99
N ALA A 88 7.19 -9.84 11.77
CA ALA A 88 6.89 -11.26 11.56
C ALA A 88 7.95 -12.16 12.24
N GLU A 89 9.19 -11.69 12.34
CA GLU A 89 10.28 -12.32 13.10
C GLU A 89 10.23 -12.11 14.62
N GLY A 90 9.24 -11.37 15.13
CA GLY A 90 9.13 -11.02 16.56
C GLY A 90 10.03 -9.87 17.01
N ARG A 91 10.67 -9.15 16.08
CA ARG A 91 11.57 -8.02 16.33
C ARG A 91 10.83 -6.69 16.25
N ALA A 92 9.80 -6.55 17.07
CA ALA A 92 8.88 -5.41 17.04
C ALA A 92 9.56 -4.07 17.32
N ASP A 93 10.49 -4.02 18.27
CA ASP A 93 11.18 -2.78 18.64
C ASP A 93 12.01 -2.21 17.48
N GLU A 94 12.69 -3.08 16.72
CA GLU A 94 13.46 -2.67 15.54
C GLU A 94 12.53 -2.20 14.42
N ALA A 95 11.39 -2.86 14.24
CA ALA A 95 10.38 -2.41 13.30
C ALA A 95 9.83 -1.04 13.69
N ASP A 96 9.48 -0.81 14.97
CA ASP A 96 8.98 0.46 15.46
C ASP A 96 10.00 1.59 15.26
N ALA A 97 11.29 1.34 15.51
CA ALA A 97 12.35 2.31 15.25
C ALA A 97 12.42 2.73 13.77
N LEU A 98 12.25 1.79 12.83
CA LEU A 98 12.20 2.12 11.39
C LEU A 98 10.97 2.93 11.01
N LEU A 99 9.82 2.65 11.63
CA LEU A 99 8.60 3.41 11.36
C LEU A 99 8.70 4.82 11.94
N ASP A 100 9.32 5.00 13.10
CA ASP A 100 9.55 6.32 13.68
C ASP A 100 10.51 7.15 12.80
N GLU A 101 11.56 6.54 12.25
CA GLU A 101 12.44 7.20 11.25
C GLU A 101 11.65 7.67 10.01
N LEU A 102 10.71 6.85 9.51
CA LEU A 102 9.86 7.22 8.38
C LEU A 102 8.92 8.39 8.72
N LEU A 103 8.35 8.40 9.92
CA LEU A 103 7.47 9.46 10.37
C LEU A 103 8.23 10.77 10.55
N ASP A 104 9.40 10.74 11.18
CA ASP A 104 10.25 11.90 11.42
C ASP A 104 10.76 12.53 10.13
N SER A 105 11.11 11.70 9.13
CA SER A 105 11.56 12.17 7.81
C SER A 105 10.44 12.70 6.91
N GLY A 106 9.18 12.47 7.29
CA GLY A 106 8.01 12.84 6.49
C GLY A 106 7.74 11.81 5.40
N PRO A 107 6.79 10.88 5.60
CA PRO A 107 6.50 9.86 4.61
C PRO A 107 5.86 10.49 3.37
N ASP A 108 6.18 9.95 2.20
CA ASP A 108 5.44 10.28 0.99
C ASP A 108 3.97 9.81 1.11
N ARG A 109 3.12 10.30 0.20
CA ARG A 109 1.69 9.98 0.25
C ARG A 109 1.42 8.47 0.15
N GLY A 110 2.20 7.74 -0.64
CA GLY A 110 1.98 6.31 -0.87
C GLY A 110 2.31 5.49 0.38
N VAL A 111 3.46 5.76 0.99
CA VAL A 111 3.91 5.13 2.23
C VAL A 111 3.03 5.55 3.40
N ALA A 112 2.58 6.79 3.45
CA ALA A 112 1.66 7.25 4.48
C ALA A 112 0.32 6.47 4.49
N VAL A 113 -0.17 6.01 3.32
CA VAL A 113 -1.36 5.14 3.29
C VAL A 113 -1.09 3.82 4.00
N LEU A 114 0.04 3.18 3.69
CA LEU A 114 0.41 1.89 4.30
C LEU A 114 0.61 2.02 5.81
N LEU A 115 1.36 3.05 6.23
CA LEU A 115 1.63 3.32 7.64
C LEU A 115 0.35 3.58 8.42
N ALA A 116 -0.59 4.35 7.85
CA ALA A 116 -1.85 4.68 8.53
C ALA A 116 -2.65 3.42 8.91
N GLU A 117 -2.78 2.47 7.97
CA GLU A 117 -3.54 1.23 8.21
C GLU A 117 -2.82 0.31 9.19
N ASP A 118 -1.51 0.13 9.02
CA ASP A 118 -0.68 -0.71 9.89
C ASP A 118 -0.68 -0.19 11.34
N LEU A 119 -0.40 1.11 11.55
CA LEU A 119 -0.43 1.74 12.87
C LEU A 119 -1.81 1.68 13.52
N ALA A 120 -2.88 1.92 12.74
CA ALA A 120 -4.25 1.83 13.24
C ALA A 120 -4.60 0.41 13.70
N SER A 121 -4.18 -0.61 12.94
CA SER A 121 -4.43 -2.02 13.31
C SER A 121 -3.74 -2.43 14.62
N ARG A 122 -2.63 -1.74 14.96
CA ARG A 122 -1.85 -1.95 16.19
C ARG A 122 -2.31 -1.08 17.37
N GLY A 123 -3.31 -0.22 17.16
CA GLY A 123 -3.82 0.69 18.19
C GLY A 123 -3.00 1.97 18.38
N ASP A 124 -1.98 2.23 17.55
CA ASP A 124 -1.21 3.47 17.61
C ASP A 124 -1.93 4.60 16.83
N TYR A 125 -3.10 4.99 17.35
CA TYR A 125 -4.01 5.90 16.67
C TYR A 125 -3.43 7.30 16.47
N ALA A 126 -2.51 7.73 17.34
CA ALA A 126 -1.85 9.02 17.23
C ALA A 126 -0.94 9.08 15.99
N LYS A 127 -0.07 8.07 15.81
CA LYS A 127 0.79 7.98 14.63
C LYS A 127 -0.04 7.68 13.37
N ALA A 128 -1.07 6.83 13.47
CA ALA A 128 -1.98 6.59 12.35
C ALA A 128 -2.69 7.88 11.89
N LEU A 129 -3.17 8.72 12.82
CA LEU A 129 -3.78 10.01 12.50
C LEU A 129 -2.77 10.94 11.80
N HIS A 130 -1.52 10.96 12.23
CA HIS A 130 -0.47 11.72 11.56
C HIS A 130 -0.35 11.31 10.08
N CYS A 131 -0.28 10.00 9.80
CA CYS A 131 -0.24 9.48 8.44
C CYS A 131 -1.49 9.84 7.63
N TYR A 132 -2.69 9.66 8.20
CA TYR A 132 -3.93 10.06 7.53
C TYR A 132 -3.97 11.56 7.20
N ASN A 133 -3.42 12.44 8.04
CA ASN A 133 -3.31 13.86 7.73
C ASN A 133 -2.39 14.12 6.52
N VAL A 134 -1.30 13.36 6.37
CA VAL A 134 -0.45 13.41 5.17
C VAL A 134 -1.22 12.96 3.93
N VAL A 135 -1.91 11.82 4.00
CA VAL A 135 -2.70 11.28 2.88
C VAL A 135 -3.82 12.23 2.45
N CYS A 136 -4.49 12.86 3.42
CA CYS A 136 -5.63 13.73 3.22
C CYS A 136 -5.25 15.19 2.94
N ARG A 137 -3.96 15.57 2.93
CA ARG A 137 -3.53 16.98 2.81
C ARG A 137 -4.20 17.72 1.66
N GLY A 138 -4.29 17.10 0.49
CA GLY A 138 -4.96 17.70 -0.68
C GLY A 138 -6.47 17.84 -0.53
N MET A 139 -7.14 16.91 0.16
CA MET A 139 -8.57 16.95 0.43
C MET A 139 -8.90 17.99 1.51
N LEU A 140 -8.10 18.06 2.56
CA LEU A 140 -8.25 19.02 3.66
C LEU A 140 -8.05 20.47 3.19
N ALA A 141 -7.34 20.68 2.08
CA ALA A 141 -7.18 22.00 1.45
C ALA A 141 -8.40 22.45 0.62
N GLN A 142 -9.36 21.56 0.36
CA GLN A 142 -10.60 21.86 -0.36
C GLN A 142 -11.77 22.08 0.60
N PRO A 143 -12.82 22.83 0.20
CA PRO A 143 -14.05 22.93 0.96
C PRO A 143 -14.66 21.54 1.24
N PRO A 144 -15.16 21.27 2.45
CA PRO A 144 -15.75 19.98 2.81
C PRO A 144 -16.88 19.55 1.86
N GLU A 145 -17.64 20.51 1.34
CA GLU A 145 -18.75 20.27 0.40
C GLU A 145 -18.26 19.68 -0.91
N THR A 146 -17.15 20.20 -1.44
CA THR A 146 -16.50 19.68 -2.67
C THR A 146 -15.96 18.28 -2.46
N VAL A 147 -15.43 18.00 -1.27
CA VAL A 147 -14.89 16.67 -0.95
C VAL A 147 -16.00 15.65 -0.76
N ALA A 148 -17.15 16.05 -0.22
CA ALA A 148 -18.32 15.19 -0.02
C ALA A 148 -18.88 14.61 -1.33
N GLU A 149 -18.60 15.23 -2.46
CA GLU A 149 -19.00 14.74 -3.79
C GLU A 149 -18.13 13.59 -4.32
N LEU A 150 -17.00 13.30 -3.66
CA LEU A 150 -16.15 12.18 -4.04
C LEU A 150 -16.90 10.84 -3.86
N ASN A 151 -16.55 9.88 -4.71
CA ASN A 151 -17.03 8.52 -4.54
C ASN A 151 -16.49 7.89 -3.24
N ARG A 152 -17.09 6.78 -2.83
CA ARG A 152 -16.71 6.05 -1.62
C ARG A 152 -15.21 5.79 -1.49
N LEU A 153 -14.55 5.35 -2.57
CA LEU A 153 -13.11 5.06 -2.54
C LEU A 153 -12.28 6.33 -2.31
N GLY A 154 -12.69 7.46 -2.91
CA GLY A 154 -12.08 8.76 -2.70
C GLY A 154 -12.22 9.27 -1.26
N LEU A 155 -13.26 8.86 -0.55
CA LEU A 155 -13.51 9.25 0.84
C LEU A 155 -12.82 8.36 1.89
N MET A 156 -12.33 7.18 1.51
CA MET A 156 -11.71 6.23 2.45
C MET A 156 -10.60 6.82 3.33
N PRO A 157 -9.67 7.65 2.81
CA PRO A 157 -8.64 8.25 3.65
C PRO A 157 -9.18 9.19 4.73
N LEU A 158 -10.18 10.02 4.38
CA LEU A 158 -10.81 10.93 5.33
C LEU A 158 -11.63 10.17 6.37
N LEU A 159 -12.23 9.05 5.98
CA LEU A 159 -12.92 8.22 6.93
C LEU A 159 -11.96 7.55 7.93
N GLY A 160 -10.82 7.04 7.45
CA GLY A 160 -9.76 6.53 8.31
C GLY A 160 -9.28 7.61 9.29
N ARG A 161 -9.07 8.84 8.80
CA ARG A 161 -8.75 10.01 9.63
C ARG A 161 -9.80 10.26 10.72
N ALA A 162 -11.08 10.34 10.34
CA ALA A 162 -12.18 10.62 11.25
C ALA A 162 -12.26 9.57 12.37
N ARG A 163 -12.07 8.29 12.01
CA ARG A 163 -12.02 7.17 12.97
C ARG A 163 -10.87 7.31 13.97
N MET A 164 -9.68 7.72 13.52
CA MET A 164 -8.55 7.93 14.44
C MET A 164 -8.81 9.11 15.38
N ARG A 165 -9.41 10.20 14.87
CA ARG A 165 -9.82 11.35 15.70
C ARG A 165 -10.82 10.94 16.77
N GLU A 166 -11.83 10.16 16.40
CA GLU A 166 -12.82 9.62 17.33
C GLU A 166 -12.19 8.72 18.39
N ALA A 167 -11.33 7.78 17.98
CA ALA A 167 -10.62 6.89 18.90
C ALA A 167 -9.73 7.66 19.92
N LEU A 168 -9.25 8.85 19.55
CA LEU A 168 -8.49 9.75 20.40
C LEU A 168 -9.36 10.74 21.20
N GLY A 169 -10.69 10.63 21.11
CA GLY A 169 -11.63 11.52 21.81
C GLY A 169 -11.68 12.94 21.26
N MET A 170 -11.22 13.16 20.03
CA MET A 170 -11.25 14.47 19.38
C MET A 170 -12.64 14.77 18.83
N ALA A 171 -13.08 16.02 18.93
CA ALA A 171 -14.31 16.47 18.28
C ALA A 171 -14.20 16.36 16.74
N PRO A 172 -15.25 15.94 16.03
CA PRO A 172 -15.23 15.90 14.57
C PRO A 172 -15.10 17.30 13.98
N ASP A 173 -14.33 17.44 12.89
CA ASP A 173 -14.30 18.65 12.09
C ASP A 173 -15.25 18.59 10.88
N ALA A 174 -15.29 19.65 10.09
CA ALA A 174 -16.21 19.75 8.94
C ALA A 174 -15.97 18.65 7.89
N HIS A 175 -14.72 18.23 7.66
CA HIS A 175 -14.41 17.13 6.74
C HIS A 175 -14.81 15.78 7.33
N ASP A 176 -14.63 15.58 8.64
CA ASP A 176 -15.11 14.38 9.33
C ASP A 176 -16.65 14.29 9.19
N LEU A 177 -17.37 15.39 9.45
CA LEU A 177 -18.82 15.47 9.33
C LEU A 177 -19.30 15.21 7.90
N ALA A 178 -18.60 15.76 6.90
CA ALA A 178 -18.92 15.56 5.48
C ALA A 178 -18.79 14.09 5.03
N THR A 179 -17.97 13.29 5.71
CA THR A 179 -17.75 11.87 5.38
C THR A 179 -18.59 10.88 6.19
N ARG A 180 -19.28 11.32 7.26
CA ARG A 180 -20.11 10.47 8.12
C ARG A 180 -21.26 9.77 7.41
N SER A 181 -21.83 10.38 6.37
CA SER A 181 -22.88 9.73 5.55
C SER A 181 -22.35 8.48 4.80
N THR A 182 -21.03 8.42 4.59
CA THR A 182 -20.33 7.28 3.95
C THR A 182 -19.91 6.21 4.96
N ASP A 183 -19.71 6.60 6.23
CA ASP A 183 -19.29 5.70 7.32
C ASP A 183 -20.34 4.65 7.69
N ALA A 184 -21.63 4.95 7.48
CA ALA A 184 -22.76 4.04 7.76
C ALA A 184 -22.67 2.65 7.11
N TYR A 185 -21.68 2.40 6.24
CA TYR A 185 -21.46 1.14 5.54
C TYR A 185 -20.06 0.51 5.75
N LEU A 186 -19.24 0.98 6.70
CA LEU A 186 -17.97 0.32 7.04
C LEU A 186 -18.02 -0.26 8.45
N PRO A 187 -17.51 -1.50 8.65
CA PRO A 187 -17.56 -2.14 9.96
C PRO A 187 -16.79 -1.31 11.01
N PRO A 188 -17.22 -1.38 12.29
CA PRO A 188 -16.52 -0.86 13.45
C PRO A 188 -15.04 -1.30 13.51
N LEU A 189 -14.19 -0.51 14.18
CA LEU A 189 -12.73 -0.77 14.25
C LEU A 189 -12.40 -2.07 14.97
N ASP A 190 -13.12 -2.36 16.05
CA ASP A 190 -13.04 -3.59 16.85
C ASP A 190 -13.47 -4.84 16.08
N ALA A 191 -14.33 -4.71 15.06
CA ALA A 191 -14.75 -5.82 14.21
C ALA A 191 -13.67 -6.30 13.21
N ARG A 192 -12.54 -5.60 13.06
CA ARG A 192 -11.44 -6.00 12.14
C ARG A 192 -10.46 -6.99 12.77
N ALA A 193 -10.41 -7.08 14.10
CA ALA A 193 -9.57 -8.05 14.82
C ALA A 193 -10.05 -9.50 14.63
N ASP A 194 -11.30 -9.70 14.18
CA ASP A 194 -11.95 -10.99 14.03
C ASP A 194 -11.95 -11.54 12.59
N LEU A 195 -11.24 -10.89 11.65
CA LEU A 195 -11.10 -11.36 10.26
C LEU A 195 -9.98 -12.41 10.09
N GLY A 196 -9.64 -13.11 11.16
CA GLY A 196 -8.89 -14.36 11.10
C GLY A 196 -9.74 -15.48 10.50
N GLY A 197 -9.82 -15.55 9.17
CA GLY A 197 -10.24 -16.77 8.47
C GLY A 197 -11.74 -17.03 8.38
N ALA A 198 -12.60 -16.00 8.30
CA ALA A 198 -13.96 -16.22 7.83
C ALA A 198 -13.92 -16.52 6.31
N PRO A 199 -14.46 -17.66 5.84
CA PRO A 199 -14.63 -17.86 4.40
C PRO A 199 -15.49 -16.72 3.86
N ASN A 200 -15.05 -16.11 2.75
CA ASN A 200 -15.85 -15.12 2.04
C ASN A 200 -17.28 -15.66 1.93
N PRO A 201 -18.31 -14.88 2.30
CA PRO A 201 -19.68 -15.30 2.06
C PRO A 201 -19.77 -15.69 0.58
N PRO A 202 -20.38 -16.84 0.25
CA PRO A 202 -20.50 -17.26 -1.14
C PRO A 202 -21.06 -16.08 -1.92
N LEU A 203 -20.27 -15.56 -2.86
CA LEU A 203 -20.71 -14.52 -3.77
C LEU A 203 -22.01 -15.02 -4.37
N ASP A 204 -23.11 -14.33 -4.02
CA ASP A 204 -24.43 -14.65 -4.54
C ASP A 204 -24.30 -14.92 -6.03
N THR A 205 -24.73 -16.11 -6.45
CA THR A 205 -24.72 -16.56 -7.84
C THR A 205 -25.78 -15.82 -8.64
N ALA A 206 -25.86 -14.50 -8.48
CA ALA A 206 -26.56 -13.64 -9.40
C ALA A 206 -26.02 -13.95 -10.80
N PRO A 207 -26.91 -14.21 -11.78
CA PRO A 207 -26.48 -14.52 -13.13
C PRO A 207 -25.55 -13.43 -13.62
N ARG A 208 -24.34 -13.83 -14.04
CA ARG A 208 -23.33 -12.91 -14.55
C ARG A 208 -23.98 -12.06 -15.65
N PRO A 209 -23.87 -10.71 -15.59
CA PRO A 209 -24.41 -9.85 -16.63
C PRO A 209 -23.96 -10.34 -18.01
N GLY A 210 -24.88 -10.35 -18.98
CA GLY A 210 -24.55 -10.67 -20.35
C GLY A 210 -23.42 -9.78 -20.85
N ARG A 211 -22.54 -10.29 -21.73
CA ARG A 211 -21.33 -9.56 -22.19
C ARG A 211 -21.61 -8.15 -22.72
N ASN A 212 -22.82 -7.89 -23.21
CA ASN A 212 -23.24 -6.59 -23.73
C ASN A 212 -24.10 -5.75 -22.78
N ASP A 213 -24.47 -6.28 -21.61
CA ASP A 213 -25.30 -5.60 -20.61
C ASP A 213 -24.51 -4.49 -19.90
N PRO A 214 -25.20 -3.50 -19.29
CA PRO A 214 -24.56 -2.52 -18.42
C PRO A 214 -23.76 -3.21 -17.31
N CYS A 215 -22.54 -2.74 -17.07
CA CYS A 215 -21.67 -3.31 -16.06
C CYS A 215 -22.16 -2.94 -14.66
N SER A 216 -22.27 -3.95 -13.78
CA SER A 216 -22.76 -3.81 -12.40
C SER A 216 -21.87 -2.96 -11.49
N CYS A 217 -20.66 -2.59 -11.92
CA CYS A 217 -19.77 -1.71 -11.16
C CYS A 217 -20.15 -0.21 -11.24
N GLY A 218 -21.29 0.13 -11.84
CA GLY A 218 -21.77 1.51 -11.96
C GLY A 218 -21.07 2.35 -13.02
N SER A 219 -20.24 1.76 -13.88
CA SER A 219 -19.47 2.52 -14.88
C SER A 219 -20.26 2.98 -16.10
N GLY A 220 -21.51 2.53 -16.25
CA GLY A 220 -22.34 2.76 -17.45
C GLY A 220 -21.84 2.07 -18.73
N ARG A 221 -20.70 1.34 -18.67
CA ARG A 221 -20.10 0.65 -19.82
C ARG A 221 -20.63 -0.78 -19.96
N LYS A 222 -20.56 -1.36 -21.16
CA LYS A 222 -20.89 -2.78 -21.38
C LYS A 222 -19.96 -3.69 -20.58
N TYR A 223 -20.48 -4.78 -20.00
CA TYR A 223 -19.72 -5.69 -19.12
C TYR A 223 -18.39 -6.15 -19.73
N LYS A 224 -18.36 -6.57 -21.00
CA LYS A 224 -17.13 -7.01 -21.70
C LYS A 224 -16.05 -5.92 -21.88
N LYS A 225 -16.41 -4.64 -21.71
CA LYS A 225 -15.50 -3.49 -21.84
C LYS A 225 -15.16 -2.86 -20.47
N CYS A 226 -15.57 -3.51 -19.38
CA CYS A 226 -15.33 -3.06 -18.01
C CYS A 226 -14.82 -4.24 -17.18
N CYS A 227 -15.56 -4.69 -16.16
CA CYS A 227 -15.15 -5.80 -15.29
C CYS A 227 -15.03 -7.17 -15.98
N GLY A 228 -15.64 -7.32 -17.16
CA GLY A 228 -15.49 -8.51 -18.01
C GLY A 228 -14.41 -8.39 -19.09
N SER A 229 -13.58 -7.33 -19.06
CA SER A 229 -12.48 -7.15 -19.99
C SER A 229 -11.32 -8.08 -19.65
N PRO A 230 -10.65 -8.71 -20.64
CA PRO A 230 -9.41 -9.45 -20.41
C PRO A 230 -8.28 -8.59 -19.83
N LEU A 231 -8.37 -7.26 -20.00
CA LEU A 231 -7.41 -6.26 -19.53
C LEU A 231 -7.72 -5.74 -18.11
N ALA A 232 -8.76 -6.24 -17.45
CA ALA A 232 -9.18 -5.83 -16.10
C ALA A 232 -8.86 -6.90 -15.03
N ARG A 233 -7.83 -7.73 -15.27
CA ARG A 233 -7.31 -8.72 -14.32
C ARG A 233 -5.98 -8.29 -13.77
#